data_AF-A0A7X8TG86-F1
#
_entry.id   AF-A0A7X8TG86-F1
#
_cell.length_a   1.000
_cell.length_b   1.000
_cell.length_c   1.000
_cell.angle_alpha   90.00
_cell.angle_beta   90.00
_cell.angle_gamma   90.00
#
_symmetry.space_group_name_H-M   'P 1'
#
loop_
_entity.id
_entity.type
_entity.pdbx_description
1 polymer ?
#
loop_
_entity_poly.entity_id
_entity_poly.type
_entity_poly.pdbx_seq_one_letter_code
_entity_poly.pdbx_strand_id
1 'polypeptide(L)' 'MSETDTPQKNRRDEPLTSEDLRICNDVLKALSREHRIEKGKAAVTRLAAIIIELYRQGVREAEQLAMLAGATRE' A
#
# COMPACT_ATOMS: atom_id res chain seq x y z
N MET A 1 24.70 -23.47 -20.25
CA MET A 1 23.23 -23.45 -20.07
C MET A 1 22.97 -23.74 -18.61
N SER A 2 22.60 -22.71 -17.84
CA SER A 2 22.06 -22.86 -16.49
C SER A 2 21.06 -21.72 -16.28
N GLU A 3 19.94 -21.81 -16.98
CA GLU A 3 18.76 -20.99 -16.73
C GLU A 3 18.00 -21.66 -15.57
N THR A 4 18.27 -21.24 -14.34
CA THR A 4 17.31 -21.42 -13.25
C THR A 4 16.45 -20.16 -13.20
N ASP A 5 15.61 -19.96 -14.22
CA ASP A 5 14.47 -19.04 -14.11
C ASP A 5 13.43 -19.75 -13.25
N THR A 6 13.62 -19.63 -11.93
CA THR A 6 12.50 -19.88 -11.02
C THR A 6 11.52 -18.76 -11.35
N PRO A 7 10.26 -19.04 -11.77
CA PRO A 7 9.34 -17.98 -12.10
C PRO A 7 9.23 -17.11 -10.85
N GLN A 8 9.69 -15.86 -10.96
CA GLN A 8 9.67 -14.91 -9.86
C GLN A 8 8.19 -14.67 -9.58
N LYS A 9 7.64 -15.43 -8.63
CA LYS A 9 6.22 -15.38 -8.26
C LYS A 9 5.89 -13.92 -8.02
N ASN A 10 5.10 -13.35 -8.92
CA ASN A 10 4.81 -11.94 -8.93
C ASN A 10 4.06 -11.62 -7.64
N ARG A 11 4.76 -11.03 -6.66
CA ARG A 11 4.22 -10.76 -5.31
C ARG A 11 3.03 -9.80 -5.35
N ARG A 12 2.81 -9.12 -6.49
CA ARG A 12 1.61 -8.33 -6.74
C ARG A 12 0.34 -9.17 -6.83
N ASP A 13 0.46 -10.42 -7.28
CA ASP A 13 -0.65 -11.35 -7.49
C ASP A 13 -0.97 -12.17 -6.24
N GLU A 14 -0.17 -12.04 -5.16
CA GLU A 14 -0.47 -12.68 -3.89
C GLU A 14 -1.64 -11.96 -3.20
N PRO A 15 -2.64 -12.70 -2.67
CA PRO A 15 -3.70 -12.12 -1.89
C PRO A 15 -3.12 -11.51 -0.60
N LEU A 16 -3.61 -10.32 -0.24
CA LEU A 16 -3.26 -9.70 1.03
C LEU A 16 -3.84 -10.53 2.19
N THR A 17 -3.01 -10.80 3.18
CA THR A 17 -3.46 -11.40 4.44
C THR A 17 -4.23 -10.38 5.28
N SER A 18 -4.94 -10.86 6.31
CA SER A 18 -5.60 -9.98 7.27
C SER A 18 -4.61 -9.04 7.98
N GLU A 19 -3.37 -9.48 8.22
CA GLU A 19 -2.35 -8.62 8.83
C GLU A 19 -1.86 -7.54 7.85
N ASP A 20 -1.68 -7.90 6.58
CA ASP A 20 -1.32 -6.94 5.53
C ASP A 20 -2.39 -5.84 5.41
N LEU A 21 -3.67 -6.23 5.44
CA LEU A 21 -4.80 -5.30 5.40
C LEU A 21 -4.85 -4.42 6.65
N ARG A 22 -4.49 -4.96 7.82
CA ARG A 22 -4.40 -4.20 9.06
C ARG A 22 -3.34 -3.09 8.96
N ILE A 23 -2.14 -3.43 8.49
CA ILE A 23 -1.05 -2.47 8.26
C ILE A 23 -1.50 -1.38 7.29
N CYS A 24 -2.06 -1.75 6.13
CA CYS A 24 -2.54 -0.80 5.13
C CYS A 24 -3.60 0.16 5.70
N ASN A 25 -4.53 -0.37 6.50
CA ASN A 25 -5.60 0.41 7.11
C ASN A 25 -5.09 1.36 8.20
N ASP A 26 -4.10 0.97 8.98
CA ASP A 26 -3.51 1.83 10.00
C ASP A 26 -2.75 3.02 9.36
N VAL A 27 -2.02 2.77 8.27
CA VAL A 27 -1.40 3.83 7.44
C VAL A 27 -2.44 4.76 6.84
N LEU A 28 -3.53 4.22 6.28
CA LEU A 28 -4.63 5.01 5.72
C LEU A 28 -5.24 5.95 6.77
N LYS A 29 -5.47 5.45 8.00
CA LYS A 29 -6.00 6.26 9.10
C LYS A 29 -5.04 7.35 9.53
N ALA A 30 -3.75 7.05 9.63
CA ALA A 30 -2.72 8.02 10.00
C ALA A 30 -2.68 9.17 8.99
N LEU A 31 -2.53 8.86 7.69
CA LEU A 31 -2.49 9.88 6.63
C LEU A 31 -3.80 10.64 6.50
N SER A 32 -4.95 9.98 6.65
CA SER A 32 -6.25 10.68 6.59
C SER A 32 -6.39 11.70 7.71
N ARG A 33 -5.86 11.40 8.91
CA ARG A 33 -5.83 12.32 10.06
C ARG A 33 -4.84 13.46 9.85
N GLU A 34 -3.63 13.15 9.42
CA GLU A 34 -2.55 14.11 9.21
C GLU A 34 -2.93 15.18 8.18
N HIS A 35 -3.46 14.74 7.03
CA HIS A 35 -3.80 15.64 5.92
C HIS A 35 -5.21 16.20 6.00
N ARG A 36 -5.94 15.97 7.11
CA ARG A 36 -7.34 16.36 7.29
C ARG A 36 -8.19 16.00 6.07
N ILE A 37 -7.96 14.83 5.49
CA ILE A 37 -8.74 14.35 4.37
C ILE A 37 -10.15 14.16 4.92
N GLU A 38 -11.03 15.12 4.62
CA GLU A 38 -12.44 15.00 4.98
C GLU A 38 -12.95 13.69 4.43
N LYS A 39 -13.95 13.09 5.09
CA LYS A 39 -14.53 11.79 4.77
C LYS A 39 -15.19 11.71 3.38
N GLY A 40 -14.83 12.58 2.44
CA GLY A 40 -15.03 12.41 1.02
C GLY A 40 -14.55 11.02 0.63
N LYS A 41 -15.52 10.12 0.42
CA LYS A 41 -15.29 8.70 0.10
C LYS A 41 -14.28 8.54 -1.04
N ALA A 42 -14.26 9.46 -2.01
CA ALA A 42 -13.36 9.41 -3.15
C ALA A 42 -11.87 9.59 -2.76
N ALA A 43 -11.53 10.58 -1.95
CA ALA A 43 -10.14 10.86 -1.57
C ALA A 43 -9.55 9.73 -0.70
N VAL A 44 -10.34 9.24 0.26
CA VAL A 44 -9.97 8.10 1.11
C VAL A 44 -9.83 6.82 0.29
N THR A 45 -10.74 6.55 -0.65
CA THR A 45 -10.68 5.38 -1.54
C THR A 45 -9.44 5.44 -2.43
N ARG A 46 -9.12 6.60 -3.01
CA ARG A 46 -7.92 6.78 -3.83
C ARG A 46 -6.65 6.53 -3.02
N LEU A 47 -6.57 7.07 -1.81
CA LEU A 47 -5.43 6.85 -0.93
C LEU A 47 -5.30 5.38 -0.53
N ALA A 48 -6.40 4.70 -0.21
CA ALA A 48 -6.40 3.27 0.08
C ALA A 48 -5.86 2.44 -1.10
N ALA A 49 -6.25 2.77 -2.34
CA ALA A 49 -5.76 2.10 -3.54
C ALA A 49 -4.24 2.29 -3.74
N ILE A 50 -3.73 3.51 -3.51
CA ILE A 50 -2.28 3.80 -3.56
C ILE A 50 -1.51 2.97 -2.53
N ILE A 51 -2.00 2.93 -1.29
CA ILE A 51 -1.37 2.17 -0.20
C ILE A 51 -1.33 0.66 -0.54
N ILE A 52 -2.44 0.10 -1.01
CA ILE A 52 -2.52 -1.32 -1.39
C ILE A 52 -1.55 -1.65 -2.53
N GLU A 53 -1.45 -0.77 -3.52
CA GLU A 53 -0.57 -0.97 -4.67
C GLU A 53 0.91 -0.89 -4.28
N LEU A 54 1.30 0.11 -3.49
CA LEU A 54 2.66 0.21 -2.94
C LEU A 54 3.01 -1.01 -2.08
N TYR A 55 2.05 -1.49 -1.28
CA TYR A 55 2.22 -2.74 -0.54
C TYR A 55 2.43 -3.90 -1.51
N ARG A 56 1.61 -4.10 -2.53
CA ARG A 56 1.83 -5.15 -3.54
C ARG A 56 3.17 -5.07 -4.26
N GLN A 57 3.75 -3.88 -4.38
CA GLN A 57 5.08 -3.65 -4.96
C GLN A 57 6.25 -4.01 -4.02
N GLY A 58 5.98 -4.30 -2.75
CA GLY A 58 6.97 -4.78 -1.79
C GLY A 58 7.25 -3.82 -0.63
N VAL A 59 6.57 -2.67 -0.56
CA VAL A 59 6.73 -1.73 0.57
C VAL A 59 5.97 -2.28 1.78
N ARG A 60 6.68 -2.94 2.70
CA ARG A 60 6.09 -3.61 3.88
C ARG A 60 6.11 -2.76 5.15
N GLU A 61 7.06 -1.84 5.25
CA GLU A 61 7.21 -0.99 6.44
C GLU A 61 6.19 0.15 6.44
N ALA A 62 5.46 0.28 7.54
CA ALA A 62 4.35 1.22 7.66
C ALA A 62 4.77 2.68 7.45
N GLU A 63 5.92 3.08 7.99
CA GLU A 63 6.46 4.44 7.84
C GLU A 63 6.84 4.75 6.40
N GLN A 64 7.53 3.81 5.73
CA GLN A 64 7.90 3.96 4.32
C GLN A 64 6.66 4.00 3.42
N LEU A 65 5.66 3.17 3.74
CA LEU A 65 4.38 3.14 3.04
C LEU A 65 3.63 4.47 3.17
N ALA A 66 3.61 5.04 4.38
CA ALA A 66 3.00 6.34 4.66
C ALA A 66 3.68 7.46 3.88
N MET A 67 5.02 7.50 3.88
CA MET A 67 5.83 8.50 3.18
C MET A 67 5.54 8.48 1.66
N LEU A 68 5.59 7.30 1.04
CA LEU A 68 5.39 7.15 -0.41
C LEU A 68 3.94 7.42 -0.82
N ALA A 69 2.96 6.94 -0.04
CA ALA A 69 1.55 7.20 -0.31
C ALA A 69 1.18 8.68 -0.08
N GLY A 70 1.84 9.34 0.87
CA GLY A 70 1.82 10.79 1.07
C GLY A 70 2.23 11.55 -0.19
N ALA A 71 3.44 11.28 -0.66
CA ALA A 71 4.04 11.94 -1.83
C ALA A 71 3.30 11.67 -3.15
N THR A 72 2.68 10.49 -3.30
CA THR A 72 1.97 10.10 -4.55
C THR A 72 0.58 10.74 -4.68
N ARG A 73 0.00 11.19 -3.56
CA ARG A 73 -1.36 11.75 -3.54
C ARG A 73 -1.40 13.23 -3.96
N GLU A 74 -0.31 13.97 -3.74
CA GLU A 74 -0.16 15.37 -4.17
C GLU A 74 -0.19 15.50 -5.69
#